data_AF-A0A948FB65-F1
#
_entry.id   AF-A0A948FB65-F1
#
_cell.length_a   1.000
_cell.length_b   1.000
_cell.length_c   1.000
_cell.angle_alpha   90.00
_cell.angle_beta   90.00
_cell.angle_gamma   90.00
#
_symmetry.space_group_name_H-M   'P 1'
#
loop_
_entity.id
_entity.type
_entity.pdbx_description
1 polymer ?
#
loop_
_entity_poly.entity_id
_entity_poly.type
_entity_poly.pdbx_seq_one_letter_code
_entity_poly.pdbx_strand_id
1 'polypeptide(L)'
;MLPIPENVSDRFNIVLEKRAIHEPSRVYYGKWLRYFLDFCKKYSPPSDQSAQVRLFIEKLKSKKQSPQQCAQAAHAVSLFFESQPTKTHPQPAPVPAEPSQPIGLSEQPPKAYLIGGDVNASSGLVALG
;
A
#
# COMPACT_ATOMS: atom_id res chain seq x y z
N MET A 1 -3.59 -11.77 18.37
CA MET A 1 -3.19 -10.35 18.19
C MET A 1 -2.23 -10.00 19.31
N LEU A 2 -0.98 -9.74 18.98
CA LEU A 2 0.01 -9.34 19.98
C LEU A 2 -0.28 -7.93 20.52
N PRO A 3 -0.02 -7.66 21.81
CA PRO A 3 0.05 -6.30 22.30
C PRO A 3 1.19 -5.56 21.60
N ILE A 4 0.89 -4.37 21.05
CA ILE A 4 1.95 -3.48 20.58
C ILE A 4 2.62 -2.94 21.83
N PRO A 5 3.94 -3.10 22.02
CA PRO A 5 4.62 -2.54 23.17
C PRO A 5 4.47 -1.02 23.15
N GLU A 6 4.20 -0.41 24.32
CA GLU A 6 3.88 1.02 24.43
C GLU A 6 4.99 1.90 23.83
N ASN A 7 6.25 1.54 24.07
CA ASN A 7 7.41 2.20 23.47
C ASN A 7 7.37 2.27 21.93
N VAL A 8 6.80 1.26 21.25
CA VAL A 8 6.65 1.28 19.79
C VAL A 8 5.44 2.12 19.38
N SER A 9 4.32 2.00 20.09
CA SER A 9 3.12 2.77 19.83
C SER A 9 3.36 4.28 19.97
N ASP A 10 4.03 4.71 21.03
CA ASP A 10 4.36 6.12 21.29
C ASP A 10 5.20 6.72 20.16
N ARG A 11 6.29 6.04 19.79
CA ARG A 11 7.21 6.51 18.75
C ARG A 11 6.54 6.57 17.40
N PHE A 12 5.65 5.62 17.12
CA PHE A 12 4.83 5.63 15.93
C PHE A 12 3.83 6.78 15.93
N ASN A 13 3.16 7.05 17.07
CA ASN A 13 2.18 8.13 17.19
C ASN A 13 2.84 9.50 16.97
N ILE A 14 4.04 9.71 17.54
CA ILE A 14 4.84 10.92 17.31
C ILE A 14 5.09 11.14 15.81
N VAL A 15 5.38 10.08 15.04
CA VAL A 15 5.57 10.20 13.58
C VAL A 15 4.26 10.52 12.87
N LEU A 16 3.13 9.92 13.27
CA LEU A 16 1.81 10.25 12.73
C LEU A 16 1.43 11.71 12.98
N GLU A 17 1.73 12.23 14.17
CA GLU A 17 1.55 13.62 14.55
C GLU A 17 2.42 14.55 13.71
N LYS A 18 3.71 14.24 13.56
CA LYS A 18 4.64 15.01 12.72
C LYS A 18 4.23 15.05 11.25
N ARG A 19 3.58 13.99 10.75
CA ARG A 19 3.06 13.90 9.38
C ARG A 19 1.64 14.48 9.23
N ALA A 20 1.10 15.09 10.28
CA ALA A 20 -0.26 15.64 10.31
C ALA A 20 -1.35 14.64 9.89
N ILE A 21 -1.16 13.35 10.19
CA ILE A 21 -2.16 12.33 9.93
C ILE A 21 -3.36 12.58 10.86
N HIS A 22 -4.54 12.75 10.28
CA HIS A 22 -5.79 12.97 11.01
C HIS A 22 -6.12 11.81 11.96
N GLU A 23 -6.59 12.12 13.17
CA GLU A 23 -6.98 11.17 14.22
C GLU A 23 -7.82 9.96 13.75
N PRO A 24 -8.90 10.13 12.95
CA PRO A 24 -9.67 8.98 12.45
C PRO A 24 -8.83 8.04 11.57
N SER A 25 -7.82 8.56 10.88
CA SER A 25 -6.88 7.72 10.11
C SER A 25 -5.90 6.99 11.03
N ARG A 26 -5.46 7.59 12.14
CA ARG A 26 -4.47 6.98 13.05
C ARG A 26 -4.92 5.61 13.58
N VAL A 27 -6.21 5.43 13.82
CA VAL A 27 -6.79 4.14 14.24
C VAL A 27 -6.47 3.03 13.23
N TYR A 28 -6.60 3.32 11.93
CA TYR A 28 -6.27 2.36 10.88
C TYR A 28 -4.76 2.10 10.78
N TYR A 29 -3.94 3.13 10.96
CA TYR A 29 -2.48 2.99 10.96
C TYR A 29 -1.99 2.11 12.13
N GLY A 30 -2.54 2.30 13.32
CA GLY A 30 -2.26 1.45 14.49
C GLY A 30 -2.69 -0.01 14.27
N LYS A 31 -3.81 -0.22 13.57
CA LYS A 31 -4.25 -1.57 13.17
C LYS A 31 -3.26 -2.24 12.22
N TRP A 32 -2.80 -1.52 11.18
CA TRP A 32 -1.82 -2.04 10.23
C TRP A 32 -0.49 -2.37 10.90
N LEU A 33 -0.03 -1.51 11.81
CA LEU A 33 1.17 -1.76 12.60
C LEU A 33 1.04 -3.06 13.42
N ARG A 34 -0.11 -3.27 14.08
CA ARG A 34 -0.35 -4.50 14.85
C ARG A 34 -0.28 -5.75 14.00
N TYR A 35 -0.88 -5.71 12.80
CA TYR A 35 -0.84 -6.82 11.86
C TYR A 35 0.54 -7.07 11.28
N PHE A 36 1.31 -6.00 11.03
CA PHE A 36 2.68 -6.13 10.59
C PHE A 36 3.56 -6.81 11.65
N LEU A 37 3.43 -6.43 12.92
CA LEU A 37 4.19 -7.06 14.01
C LEU A 37 3.81 -8.54 14.20
N ASP A 38 2.52 -8.88 14.06
CA ASP A 38 2.04 -10.27 14.08
C ASP A 38 2.60 -11.08 12.90
N PHE A 39 2.64 -10.46 11.71
CA PHE A 39 3.28 -11.02 10.53
C PHE A 39 4.78 -11.27 10.74
N CYS A 40 5.51 -10.30 11.28
CA CYS A 40 6.95 -10.43 11.56
C CYS A 40 7.23 -11.59 12.52
N LYS A 41 6.41 -11.77 13.57
CA LYS A 41 6.58 -12.90 14.50
C LYS A 41 6.22 -14.25 13.87
N LYS A 42 5.20 -14.29 13.01
CA LYS A 42 4.70 -15.54 12.44
C LYS A 42 5.58 -16.10 11.33
N TYR A 43 6.14 -15.22 10.50
CA TYR A 43 6.87 -15.63 9.30
C TYR A 43 8.37 -15.33 9.36
N SER A 44 8.85 -14.63 10.40
CA SER A 44 10.25 -14.21 10.56
C SER A 44 10.87 -13.74 9.24
N PRO A 45 10.29 -12.70 8.61
CA PRO A 45 10.74 -12.24 7.32
C PRO A 45 12.19 -11.74 7.39
N PRO A 46 12.91 -11.68 6.27
CA PRO A 46 14.32 -11.29 6.23
C PRO A 46 14.56 -9.92 6.85
N SER A 47 15.79 -9.63 7.28
CA SER A 47 16.17 -8.34 7.87
C SER A 47 16.00 -7.14 6.94
N ASP A 48 15.82 -7.37 5.64
CA ASP A 48 15.58 -6.33 4.64
C ASP A 48 14.17 -5.74 4.77
N GLN A 49 14.09 -4.45 5.11
CA GLN A 49 12.84 -3.75 5.36
C GLN A 49 11.91 -3.75 4.14
N SER A 50 12.48 -3.54 2.95
CA SER A 50 11.72 -3.51 1.69
C SER A 50 11.08 -4.88 1.40
N ALA A 51 11.81 -5.96 1.63
CA ALA A 51 11.30 -7.32 1.52
C ALA A 51 10.19 -7.60 2.56
N GLN A 52 10.34 -7.14 3.80
CA GLN A 52 9.30 -7.27 4.83
C GLN A 52 7.99 -6.57 4.42
N VAL A 53 8.06 -5.33 3.92
CA VAL A 53 6.89 -4.60 3.42
C VAL A 53 6.26 -5.37 2.26
N ARG A 54 7.05 -5.77 1.26
CA ARG A 54 6.54 -6.45 0.07
C ARG A 54 5.80 -7.74 0.42
N LEU A 55 6.38 -8.59 1.27
CA LEU A 55 5.76 -9.83 1.72
C LEU A 55 4.48 -9.57 2.54
N PHE A 56 4.47 -8.53 3.37
CA PHE A 56 3.28 -8.14 4.10
C PHE A 56 2.15 -7.70 3.16
N ILE A 57 2.44 -6.88 2.15
CA ILE A 57 1.44 -6.44 1.17
C ILE A 57 0.93 -7.59 0.32
N GLU A 58 1.81 -8.50 -0.11
CA GLU A 58 1.40 -9.71 -0.83
C GLU A 58 0.45 -10.56 0.01
N LYS A 59 0.70 -10.66 1.33
CA LYS A 59 -0.20 -11.32 2.27
C LYS A 59 -1.57 -10.66 2.33
N LEU A 60 -1.63 -9.33 2.36
CA LEU A 60 -2.89 -8.58 2.38
C LEU A 60 -3.67 -8.75 1.07
N LYS A 61 -2.99 -8.75 -0.07
CA LYS A 61 -3.59 -9.03 -1.39
C LYS A 61 -4.20 -10.44 -1.45
N SER A 62 -3.45 -11.44 -0.97
CA SER A 62 -3.95 -12.83 -0.86
C SER A 62 -5.19 -12.93 0.05
N LYS A 63 -5.31 -12.06 1.05
CA LYS A 63 -6.48 -11.95 1.94
C LYS A 63 -7.63 -11.12 1.38
N LYS A 64 -7.61 -10.77 0.09
CA LYS A 64 -8.61 -9.92 -0.60
C LYS A 64 -8.79 -8.54 0.03
N GLN A 65 -7.74 -7.97 0.65
CA GLN A 65 -7.77 -6.57 1.05
C GLN A 65 -7.80 -5.66 -0.18
N SER A 66 -8.45 -4.50 -0.07
CA SER A 66 -8.53 -3.56 -1.18
C SER A 66 -7.16 -2.93 -1.51
N PRO A 67 -6.95 -2.44 -2.74
CA PRO A 67 -5.73 -1.73 -3.10
C PRO A 67 -5.44 -0.53 -2.19
N GLN A 68 -6.49 0.20 -1.78
CA GLN A 68 -6.39 1.31 -0.83
C GLN A 68 -5.90 0.85 0.55
N GLN A 69 -6.42 -0.27 1.06
CA GLN A 69 -5.97 -0.86 2.32
C GLN A 69 -4.52 -1.33 2.22
N CYS A 70 -4.12 -1.92 1.09
CA CYS A 70 -2.73 -2.31 0.85
C CYS A 70 -1.80 -1.08 0.82
N ALA A 71 -2.20 -0.01 0.15
CA ALA A 71 -1.42 1.24 0.10
C ALA A 71 -1.32 1.88 1.49
N GLN A 72 -2.42 1.95 2.24
CA GLN A 72 -2.44 2.47 3.60
C GLN A 72 -1.57 1.62 4.54
N ALA A 73 -1.61 0.30 4.40
CA ALA A 73 -0.78 -0.62 5.17
C ALA A 73 0.71 -0.43 4.84
N ALA A 74 1.06 -0.30 3.56
CA ALA A 74 2.44 -0.05 3.14
C ALA A 74 2.96 1.26 3.73
N HIS A 75 2.16 2.32 3.64
CA HIS A 75 2.51 3.61 4.20
C HIS A 75 2.67 3.57 5.73
N ALA A 76 1.76 2.90 6.44
CA ALA A 76 1.85 2.73 7.89
C ALA A 76 3.15 2.01 8.30
N VAL A 77 3.56 0.98 7.56
CA VAL A 77 4.78 0.23 7.85
C VAL A 77 6.03 1.07 7.52
N SER A 78 6.02 1.87 6.45
CA SER A 78 7.11 2.81 6.16
C SER A 78 7.32 3.82 7.29
N LEU A 79 6.24 4.44 7.79
CA LEU A 79 6.31 5.38 8.92
C LEU A 79 6.84 4.70 10.20
N PHE A 80 6.54 3.41 10.40
CA PHE A 80 7.09 2.65 11.50
C PHE A 80 8.61 2.49 11.39
N PHE A 81 9.14 2.17 10.21
CA PHE A 81 10.59 2.09 10.01
C PHE A 81 11.28 3.45 10.21
N GLU A 82 10.67 4.55 9.76
CA GLU A 82 11.15 5.91 10.05
C GLU A 82 11.15 6.21 11.55
N SER A 83 10.19 5.66 12.30
CA SER A 83 10.12 5.83 13.74
C SER A 83 11.18 5.02 14.50
N GLN A 84 11.84 4.02 13.88
CA GLN A 84 12.80 3.16 14.60
C GLN A 84 14.14 3.85 14.84
N PRO A 85 14.80 3.62 15.99
CA PRO A 85 16.10 4.22 16.26
C PRO A 85 17.03 3.47 15.32
N THR A 86 17.72 4.19 14.45
CA THR A 86 18.57 3.64 13.39
C THR A 86 19.48 2.54 13.96
N LYS A 87 19.04 1.28 13.86
CA LYS A 87 19.98 0.16 13.83
C LYS A 87 20.57 0.28 12.45
N THR A 88 21.76 0.87 12.39
CA THR A 88 22.60 1.06 11.22
C THR A 88 22.50 -0.17 10.32
N HIS A 89 21.59 -0.13 9.36
CA HIS A 89 21.63 -0.97 8.19
C HIS A 89 21.97 0.01 7.08
N PRO A 90 23.10 -0.17 6.38
CA PRO A 90 23.44 0.68 5.25
C PRO A 90 22.27 0.62 4.30
N GLN A 91 21.54 1.72 4.21
CA GLN A 91 20.73 2.00 3.06
C GLN A 91 21.70 1.88 1.87
N PRO A 92 21.51 0.96 0.90
CA PRO A 92 22.09 1.19 -0.41
C PRO A 92 21.54 2.56 -0.80
N ALA A 93 22.46 3.49 -1.07
CA ALA A 93 22.20 4.90 -1.29
C ALA A 93 20.90 5.14 -2.07
N PRO A 94 20.21 6.28 -1.86
CA PRO A 94 19.14 6.69 -2.75
C PRO A 94 19.73 6.72 -4.15
N VAL A 95 19.41 5.70 -4.96
CA VAL A 95 19.75 5.74 -6.38
C VAL A 95 19.06 7.00 -6.90
N PRO A 96 19.83 8.02 -7.33
CA PRO A 96 19.25 9.17 -7.99
C PRO A 96 18.47 8.62 -9.17
N ALA A 97 17.26 9.13 -9.37
CA ALA A 97 16.35 8.73 -10.42
C ALA A 97 17.08 8.32 -11.71
N GLU A 98 17.09 7.02 -12.02
CA GLU A 98 17.35 6.54 -13.37
C GLU A 98 16.03 5.95 -13.92
N PRO A 99 15.42 6.61 -14.92
CA PRO A 99 14.22 6.14 -15.58
C PRO A 99 14.61 5.12 -16.63
N SER A 100 14.61 3.82 -16.29
CA SER A 100 14.59 2.72 -17.26
C SER A 100 14.36 1.41 -16.54
N GLN A 101 13.15 0.86 -16.60
CA GLN A 101 12.88 -0.26 -17.51
C GLN A 101 11.37 -0.37 -17.81
N PRO A 102 11.00 -0.62 -19.07
CA PRO A 102 9.62 -0.83 -19.51
C PRO A 102 9.22 -2.28 -19.23
N ILE A 103 8.35 -2.49 -18.24
CA ILE A 103 7.64 -3.77 -18.15
C ILE A 103 6.43 -3.65 -19.04
N GLY A 104 6.50 -4.42 -20.14
CA GLY A 104 5.51 -4.48 -21.19
C GLY A 104 4.09 -4.49 -20.65
N LEU A 105 3.31 -3.55 -21.18
CA LEU A 105 1.86 -3.47 -21.03
C LEU A 105 1.24 -4.71 -21.65
N SER A 106 1.18 -5.79 -20.90
CA SER A 106 0.33 -6.93 -21.19
C SER A 106 -0.02 -7.58 -19.85
N GLU A 107 -1.05 -7.04 -19.21
CA GLU A 107 -2.21 -7.85 -18.81
C GLU A 107 -3.35 -6.92 -18.38
N GLN A 108 -4.52 -7.23 -18.92
CA GLN A 108 -5.70 -6.40 -19.12
C GLN A 108 -6.33 -5.77 -17.86
N PRO A 109 -7.07 -4.66 -18.02
CA PRO A 109 -7.94 -4.16 -16.96
C PRO A 109 -9.11 -5.12 -16.70
N PRO A 110 -9.47 -5.42 -15.44
CA PRO A 110 -10.71 -6.12 -15.14
C PRO A 110 -11.90 -5.23 -15.51
N LYS A 111 -12.74 -5.75 -16.40
CA LYS A 111 -13.97 -5.10 -16.86
C LYS A 111 -14.94 -4.91 -15.70
N ALA A 112 -15.30 -3.66 -15.41
CA ALA A 112 -16.52 -3.34 -14.69
C ALA A 112 -17.64 -3.16 -15.73
N TYR A 113 -18.43 -4.21 -15.85
CA TYR A 113 -19.75 -4.24 -16.47
C TYR A 113 -20.70 -3.43 -15.56
N LEU A 114 -21.39 -2.39 -16.07
CA LEU A 114 -22.86 -2.39 -16.22
C LEU A 114 -23.62 -1.04 -16.28
N ILE A 115 -24.57 -1.05 -17.23
CA ILE A 115 -25.93 -0.46 -17.25
C ILE A 115 -26.11 1.03 -17.59
N GLY A 116 -26.83 1.23 -18.70
CA GLY A 116 -28.04 2.07 -18.69
C GLY A 116 -28.04 3.20 -19.72
N GLY A 117 -29.02 3.22 -20.63
CA GLY A 117 -29.30 4.41 -21.42
C GLY A 117 -29.86 4.16 -22.82
N ASP A 118 -31.06 3.60 -22.85
CA ASP A 118 -32.08 3.58 -23.89
C ASP A 118 -32.00 4.61 -25.06
N VAL A 119 -32.37 4.09 -26.24
CA VAL A 119 -33.21 4.65 -27.32
C VAL A 119 -32.99 6.11 -27.79
N ASN A 120 -32.81 6.32 -29.10
CA ASN A 120 -33.84 6.86 -30.01
C ASN A 120 -33.27 7.10 -31.43
N ALA A 121 -34.18 7.10 -32.39
CA ALA A 121 -34.07 7.19 -33.84
C ALA A 121 -33.22 8.32 -34.41
N SER A 122 -32.69 8.11 -35.63
CA SER A 122 -33.26 8.73 -36.85
C SER A 122 -32.36 8.52 -38.08
N SER A 123 -32.95 7.89 -39.10
CA SER A 123 -32.92 8.24 -40.52
C SER A 123 -31.67 8.89 -41.14
N GLY A 124 -31.09 8.17 -42.10
CA GLY A 124 -30.87 8.63 -43.48
C GLY A 124 -29.70 9.58 -43.77
N LEU A 125 -28.80 9.19 -44.67
CA LEU A 125 -28.71 9.77 -46.02
C LEU A 125 -27.62 9.04 -46.84
N VAL A 126 -27.96 8.80 -48.10
CA VAL A 126 -27.10 8.32 -49.20
C VAL A 126 -26.07 9.38 -49.61
N ALA A 127 -24.91 8.98 -50.11
CA ALA A 127 -24.23 9.65 -51.23
C ALA A 127 -23.07 8.81 -51.79
N LEU A 128 -23.20 8.49 -53.08
CA LEU A 128 -22.15 8.03 -53.99
C LEU A 128 -21.23 9.20 -54.35
N GLY A 129 -19.96 8.90 -54.57
CA GLY A 129 -18.97 9.79 -55.19
C GLY A 129 -17.78 8.98 -55.66
#